data_AF-A0A2P5BUS6-F1
#
_entry.id   AF-A0A2P5BUS6-F1
#
_cell.length_a   1.000
_cell.length_b   1.000
_cell.length_c   1.000
_cell.angle_alpha   90.00
_cell.angle_beta   90.00
_cell.angle_gamma   90.00
#
_symmetry.space_group_name_H-M   'P 1'
#
loop_
_entity.id
_entity.type
_entity.pdbx_description
1 polymer ?
#
loop_
_entity_poly.entity_id
_entity_poly.type
_entity_poly.pdbx_seq_one_letter_code
_entity_poly.pdbx_strand_id
1 'polypeptide(L)'
;MLSARELSITWASHPLYWTWKQLPESRFSEVAELITMWWLEICGTMNTKMLSPKTVYAAYLIVKFADRAYGLDFLPSEVSVEVGDFKSQAKVNLNPLEGRKQPLQHVHLLRRSRLLQHQERGALCERKNGWIEIELGSFYNDGNGEEVKMSLREVKGQHLRGGLIVEGIELRPKY
;
A
#
# COMPACT_ATOMS: atom_id res chain seq x y z
N MET A 1 5.00 0.33 14.14
CA MET A 1 4.38 0.92 12.94
C MET A 1 5.38 1.92 12.38
N LEU A 2 5.52 1.99 11.06
CA LEU A 2 6.37 2.97 10.37
C LEU A 2 5.48 4.08 9.81
N SER A 3 5.78 5.33 10.10
CA SER A 3 5.18 6.49 9.46
C SER A 3 5.67 6.65 8.03
N ALA A 4 4.96 7.42 7.20
CA ALA A 4 5.39 7.76 5.85
C ALA A 4 6.80 8.40 5.81
N ARG A 5 7.21 9.10 6.87
CA ARG A 5 8.55 9.69 7.01
C ARG A 5 9.65 8.66 7.25
N GLU A 6 9.31 7.50 7.81
CA GLU A 6 10.22 6.38 8.03
C GLU A 6 10.28 5.42 6.83
N LEU A 7 9.43 5.64 5.81
CA LEU A 7 9.45 4.86 4.58
C LEU A 7 10.47 5.40 3.59
N SER A 8 11.07 4.50 2.82
CA SER A 8 11.80 4.84 1.61
C SER A 8 10.79 4.95 0.47
N ILE A 9 10.47 6.19 0.09
CA ILE A 9 9.56 6.50 -1.02
C ILE A 9 10.40 7.16 -2.13
N THR A 10 10.44 6.54 -3.30
CA THR A 10 11.28 7.00 -4.41
C THR A 10 10.82 8.39 -4.88
N TRP A 11 11.76 9.34 -4.92
CA TRP A 11 11.55 10.76 -5.24
C TRP A 11 10.71 11.57 -4.24
N ALA A 12 10.49 11.10 -3.01
CA ALA A 12 9.63 11.80 -2.05
C ALA A 12 10.10 13.20 -1.60
N SER A 13 11.38 13.52 -1.84
CA SER A 13 11.94 14.87 -1.63
C SER A 13 11.66 15.83 -2.78
N HIS A 14 11.15 15.34 -3.93
CA HIS A 14 10.94 16.16 -5.11
C HIS A 14 9.51 16.70 -5.15
N PRO A 15 9.31 18.03 -4.99
CA PRO A 15 7.99 18.63 -4.82
C PRO A 15 7.10 18.57 -6.07
N LEU A 16 7.66 18.18 -7.23
CA LEU A 16 6.88 17.94 -8.45
C LEU A 16 6.15 16.59 -8.43
N TYR A 17 6.64 15.63 -7.65
CA TYR A 17 6.13 14.26 -7.63
C TYR A 17 5.41 13.92 -6.33
N TRP A 18 5.88 14.47 -5.21
CA TRP A 18 5.32 14.22 -3.89
C TRP A 18 5.12 15.51 -3.12
N THR A 19 4.07 15.56 -2.32
CA THR A 19 3.85 16.61 -1.33
C THR A 19 3.62 15.99 0.05
N TRP A 20 4.12 16.67 1.07
CA TRP A 20 3.94 16.27 2.47
C TRP A 20 2.89 17.19 3.08
N LYS A 21 1.88 16.61 3.71
CA LYS A 21 0.77 17.37 4.31
C LYS A 21 0.32 16.77 5.63
N GLN A 22 -0.32 17.60 6.44
CA GLN A 22 -0.98 17.16 7.65
C GLN A 22 -2.43 16.77 7.32
N LEU A 23 -2.91 15.66 7.87
CA LEU A 23 -4.32 15.26 7.79
C LEU A 23 -4.84 14.98 9.20
N PRO A 24 -5.94 15.63 9.65
CA PRO A 24 -6.48 15.43 10.98
C PRO A 24 -6.85 13.97 11.28
N GLU A 25 -7.18 13.17 10.27
CA GLU A 25 -7.54 11.77 10.42
C GLU A 25 -6.32 10.84 10.47
N SER A 26 -5.10 11.37 10.33
CA SER A 26 -3.87 10.58 10.41
C SER A 26 -3.39 10.45 11.85
N ARG A 27 -2.76 9.31 12.16
CA ARG A 27 -2.06 9.10 13.44
C ARG A 27 -0.69 9.74 13.49
N PHE A 28 -0.14 10.16 12.34
CA PHE A 28 1.15 10.82 12.24
C PHE A 28 1.00 12.30 11.88
N SER A 29 2.03 13.10 12.18
CA SER A 29 2.03 14.52 11.87
C SER A 29 2.00 14.82 10.37
N GLU A 30 2.56 13.93 9.55
CA GLU A 30 2.66 14.12 8.10
C GLU A 30 2.38 12.82 7.35
N VAL A 31 1.72 12.98 6.21
CA VAL A 31 1.47 11.94 5.21
C VAL A 31 2.08 12.36 3.88
N ALA A 32 2.44 11.39 3.04
CA ALA A 32 2.96 11.65 1.69
C ALA A 32 1.84 11.50 0.67
N GLU A 33 1.56 12.54 -0.11
CA GLU A 33 0.64 12.45 -1.24
C GLU A 33 1.43 12.46 -2.55
N LEU A 34 1.16 11.46 -3.39
CA LEU A 34 1.64 11.39 -4.74
C LEU A 34 0.92 12.42 -5.61
N ILE A 35 1.65 13.37 -6.16
CA ILE A 35 1.12 14.38 -7.09
C ILE A 35 0.93 13.73 -8.47
N THR A 36 2.02 13.29 -9.10
CA THR A 36 2.02 12.64 -10.41
C THR A 36 3.38 12.01 -10.68
N MET A 37 3.43 10.74 -11.11
CA MET A 37 4.63 10.12 -11.68
C MET A 37 4.31 8.79 -12.37
N TRP A 38 5.23 8.28 -13.20
CA TRP A 38 5.15 6.95 -13.82
C TRP A 38 5.96 5.87 -13.05
N TRP A 39 6.54 6.19 -11.90
CA TRP A 39 7.32 5.27 -11.06
C TRP A 39 6.79 5.28 -9.63
N LEU A 40 6.24 4.18 -9.13
CA LEU A 40 5.75 4.10 -7.75
C LEU A 40 6.53 3.01 -7.02
N GLU A 41 7.23 3.40 -5.97
CA GLU A 41 7.97 2.47 -5.12
C GLU A 41 7.98 3.01 -3.69
N ILE A 42 7.38 2.23 -2.80
CA ILE A 42 7.26 2.51 -1.38
C ILE A 42 7.82 1.30 -0.66
N CYS A 43 8.86 1.50 0.14
CA CYS A 43 9.50 0.45 0.91
C CYS A 43 9.55 0.82 2.40
N GLY A 44 9.28 -0.14 3.26
CA GLY A 44 9.48 -0.03 4.70
C GLY A 44 10.35 -1.16 5.19
N THR A 45 11.16 -0.85 6.20
CA THR A 45 12.10 -1.79 6.78
C THR A 45 11.98 -1.73 8.30
N MET A 46 11.94 -2.88 8.97
CA MET A 46 11.84 -2.93 10.43
C MET A 46 12.62 -4.11 11.00
N ASN A 47 13.26 -3.91 12.15
CA ASN A 47 13.93 -4.99 12.85
C ASN A 47 12.90 -5.91 13.55
N THR A 48 12.96 -7.22 13.28
CA THR A 48 12.01 -8.18 13.84
C THR A 48 12.16 -8.41 15.34
N LYS A 49 13.27 -7.98 15.98
CA LYS A 49 13.42 -7.98 17.45
C LYS A 49 12.43 -7.05 18.16
N MET A 50 11.86 -6.08 17.44
CA MET A 50 10.79 -5.22 17.97
C MET A 50 9.43 -5.93 17.99
N LEU A 51 9.32 -7.11 17.39
CA LEU A 51 8.12 -7.91 17.33
C LEU A 51 8.22 -9.10 18.30
N SER A 52 7.09 -9.53 18.83
CA SER A 52 7.03 -10.77 19.61
C SER A 52 7.46 -11.96 18.73
N PRO A 53 8.35 -12.84 19.23
CA PRO A 53 8.76 -14.03 18.50
C PRO A 53 7.63 -15.05 18.40
N LYS A 54 7.84 -16.10 17.61
CA LYS A 54 6.92 -17.22 17.37
C LYS A 54 5.52 -16.80 16.92
N THR A 55 5.45 -15.71 16.17
CA THR A 55 4.18 -15.09 15.74
C THR A 55 4.21 -14.85 14.25
N VAL A 56 3.08 -15.12 13.57
CA VAL A 56 2.89 -14.75 12.17
C VAL A 56 2.42 -13.31 12.11
N TYR A 57 3.15 -12.46 11.41
CA TYR A 57 2.77 -11.07 11.16
C TYR A 57 2.31 -10.88 9.72
N ALA A 58 1.34 -10.00 9.53
CA ALA A 58 0.98 -9.43 8.24
C ALA A 58 1.34 -7.94 8.20
N ALA A 59 1.87 -7.50 7.06
CA ALA A 59 2.23 -6.12 6.78
C ALA A 59 1.12 -5.44 5.98
N TYR A 60 0.71 -4.27 6.42
CA TYR A 60 -0.35 -3.48 5.78
C TYR A 60 0.16 -2.08 5.48
N LEU A 61 0.13 -1.68 4.20
CA LEU A 61 0.32 -0.30 3.80
C LEU A 61 -1.02 0.44 4.00
N ILE A 62 -0.98 1.56 4.72
CA ILE A 62 -2.16 2.35 5.06
C ILE A 62 -2.23 3.56 4.15
N VAL A 63 -3.27 3.62 3.33
CA VAL A 63 -3.40 4.62 2.26
C VAL A 63 -4.78 5.28 2.21
N LYS A 64 -4.85 6.42 1.54
CA LYS A 64 -6.07 7.07 1.08
C LYS A 64 -5.92 7.40 -0.40
N PHE A 65 -7.04 7.55 -1.08
CA PHE A 65 -7.07 8.11 -2.43
C PHE A 65 -7.67 9.50 -2.37
N ALA A 66 -6.93 10.49 -2.87
CA ALA A 66 -7.47 11.84 -3.08
C ALA A 66 -8.62 11.78 -4.09
N ASP A 67 -9.56 12.73 -4.03
CA ASP A 67 -10.68 12.74 -4.98
C ASP A 67 -10.23 12.95 -6.43
N ARG A 68 -9.05 13.53 -6.62
CA ARG A 68 -8.37 13.69 -7.92
C ARG A 68 -7.50 12.50 -8.31
N ALA A 69 -7.58 11.36 -7.62
CA ALA A 69 -6.72 10.22 -7.92
C ALA A 69 -6.98 9.66 -9.32
N TYR A 70 -5.91 9.26 -10.01
CA TYR A 70 -6.00 8.70 -11.36
C TYR A 70 -4.84 7.72 -11.61
N GLY A 71 -5.07 6.79 -12.53
CA GLY A 71 -4.06 5.91 -13.11
C GLY A 71 -3.48 4.84 -12.21
N LEU A 72 -3.99 4.70 -10.98
CA LEU A 72 -3.60 3.68 -10.01
C LEU A 72 -4.23 2.30 -10.31
N ASP A 73 -5.26 2.27 -11.14
CA ASP A 73 -6.04 1.09 -11.52
C ASP A 73 -5.67 0.53 -12.91
N PHE A 74 -4.70 1.14 -13.61
CA PHE A 74 -4.31 0.70 -14.96
C PHE A 74 -3.54 -0.62 -14.97
N LEU A 75 -2.64 -0.81 -14.01
CA LEU A 75 -1.82 -2.00 -13.90
C LEU A 75 -1.80 -2.48 -12.44
N PRO A 76 -1.79 -3.80 -12.19
CA PRO A 76 -1.60 -4.29 -10.84
C PRO A 76 -0.23 -3.88 -10.29
N SER A 77 -0.19 -3.37 -9.07
CA SER A 77 1.05 -3.11 -8.35
C SER A 77 1.57 -4.42 -7.73
N GLU A 78 2.88 -4.62 -7.74
CA GLU A 78 3.55 -5.71 -7.05
C GLU A 78 3.70 -5.36 -5.57
N VAL A 79 3.39 -6.31 -4.68
CA VAL A 79 3.64 -6.18 -3.25
C VAL A 79 4.53 -7.32 -2.76
N SER A 80 5.34 -7.06 -1.74
CA SER A 80 6.24 -8.07 -1.21
C SER A 80 6.56 -7.94 0.27
N VAL A 81 6.91 -9.07 0.87
CA VAL A 81 7.57 -9.18 2.18
C VAL A 81 8.80 -10.08 2.05
N GLU A 82 9.92 -9.67 2.62
CA GLU A 82 11.19 -10.41 2.62
C GLU A 82 11.80 -10.39 4.02
N VAL A 83 12.18 -11.56 4.54
CA VAL A 83 12.76 -11.77 5.90
C VAL A 83 13.76 -12.91 5.80
N GLY A 84 15.05 -12.62 5.98
CA GLY A 84 16.11 -13.62 5.77
C GLY A 84 16.05 -14.22 4.37
N ASP A 85 15.98 -15.54 4.27
CA ASP A 85 15.82 -16.28 3.01
C ASP A 85 14.36 -16.38 2.54
N PHE A 86 13.40 -15.97 3.37
CA PHE A 86 11.99 -15.99 3.02
C PHE A 86 11.60 -14.77 2.17
N LYS A 87 10.92 -15.02 1.05
CA LYS A 87 10.35 -13.97 0.20
C LYS A 87 8.95 -14.35 -0.27
N SER A 88 8.02 -13.43 -0.10
CA SER A 88 6.66 -13.53 -0.63
C SER A 88 6.38 -12.34 -1.55
N GLN A 89 5.76 -12.59 -2.69
CA GLN A 89 5.34 -11.57 -3.64
C GLN A 89 3.93 -11.86 -4.15
N ALA A 90 3.16 -10.80 -4.36
CA ALA A 90 1.82 -10.85 -4.93
C ALA A 90 1.56 -9.61 -5.81
N LYS A 91 0.41 -9.58 -6.48
CA LYS A 91 -0.07 -8.41 -7.21
C LYS A 91 -1.40 -7.95 -6.62
N VAL A 92 -1.57 -6.64 -6.52
CA VAL A 92 -2.79 -6.00 -6.01
C VAL A 92 -3.23 -4.90 -6.97
N ASN A 93 -4.53 -4.76 -7.18
CA ASN A 93 -5.09 -3.65 -7.95
C ASN A 93 -5.37 -2.49 -7.01
N LEU A 94 -4.85 -1.29 -7.31
CA LEU A 94 -5.13 -0.09 -6.54
C LEU A 94 -6.34 0.64 -7.11
N ASN A 95 -7.50 0.00 -7.01
CA ASN A 95 -8.76 0.57 -7.49
C ASN A 95 -9.37 1.51 -6.42
N PRO A 96 -9.41 2.84 -6.62
CA PRO A 96 -9.95 3.77 -5.64
C PRO A 96 -11.43 3.55 -5.31
N LEU A 97 -12.16 2.87 -6.22
CA LEU A 97 -13.59 2.61 -6.09
C LEU A 97 -13.91 1.32 -5.33
N GLU A 98 -12.98 0.36 -5.24
CA GLU A 98 -13.20 -0.89 -4.51
C GLU A 98 -13.29 -0.69 -3.00
N GLY A 99 -12.60 0.34 -2.47
CA GLY A 99 -12.70 0.73 -1.06
C GLY A 99 -13.98 1.49 -0.71
N ARG A 100 -14.72 2.03 -1.69
CA ARG A 100 -15.94 2.83 -1.47
C ARG A 100 -17.18 1.98 -1.69
N LYS A 101 -17.66 1.27 -0.66
CA LYS A 101 -18.99 0.64 -0.71
C LYS A 101 -20.10 1.69 -0.60
N GLN A 102 -20.38 2.42 -1.69
CA GLN A 102 -21.58 3.25 -1.80
C GLN A 102 -22.64 2.60 -2.70
N PRO A 103 -23.95 2.71 -2.39
CA PRO A 103 -25.00 2.22 -3.28
C PRO A 103 -25.22 3.17 -4.46
N LEU A 104 -24.89 2.68 -5.66
CA LEU A 104 -25.41 3.04 -6.99
C LEU A 104 -25.57 4.52 -7.37
N GLN A 105 -24.74 4.97 -8.33
CA GLN A 105 -25.18 5.38 -9.69
C GLN A 105 -23.99 5.97 -10.47
N HIS A 106 -23.34 5.17 -11.32
CA HIS A 106 -22.75 5.66 -12.56
C HIS A 106 -22.53 4.48 -13.51
N VAL A 107 -23.61 4.12 -14.20
CA VAL A 107 -23.57 3.27 -15.39
C VAL A 107 -22.78 4.06 -16.43
N HIS A 108 -21.55 3.64 -16.80
CA HIS A 108 -20.99 3.85 -18.15
C HIS A 108 -19.59 3.24 -18.40
N LEU A 109 -18.91 2.60 -17.43
CA LEU A 109 -17.62 1.92 -17.67
C LEU A 109 -17.59 0.41 -17.38
N LEU A 110 -18.72 -0.18 -16.96
CA LEU A 110 -18.84 -1.61 -16.62
C LEU A 110 -18.92 -2.52 -17.85
N ARG A 111 -17.97 -2.44 -18.78
CA ARG A 111 -17.91 -3.36 -19.94
C ARG A 111 -16.60 -4.13 -20.12
N ARG A 112 -15.67 -4.11 -19.14
CA ARG A 112 -14.43 -4.90 -19.24
C ARG A 112 -14.08 -5.81 -18.04
N SER A 113 -14.74 -5.70 -16.89
CA SER A 113 -14.30 -6.40 -15.67
C SER A 113 -14.88 -7.80 -15.44
N ARG A 114 -15.64 -8.38 -16.37
CA ARG A 114 -16.33 -9.68 -16.14
C ARG A 114 -15.57 -10.94 -16.57
N LEU A 115 -14.30 -10.86 -16.97
CA LEU A 115 -13.60 -12.03 -17.53
C LEU A 115 -12.28 -12.43 -16.85
N LEU A 116 -11.91 -11.87 -15.70
CA LEU A 116 -10.69 -12.27 -14.98
C LEU A 116 -10.97 -12.56 -13.50
N GLN A 117 -11.90 -13.47 -13.22
CA GLN A 117 -11.88 -14.19 -11.95
C GLN A 117 -10.83 -15.30 -12.04
N HIS A 118 -9.56 -14.96 -11.87
CA HIS A 118 -8.56 -15.95 -11.49
C HIS A 118 -7.55 -15.30 -10.55
N GLN A 119 -7.71 -15.63 -9.26
CA GLN A 119 -6.67 -15.59 -8.22
C GLN A 119 -6.12 -14.21 -7.83
N GLU A 120 -6.99 -13.27 -7.45
CA GLU A 120 -6.57 -12.03 -6.79
C GLU A 120 -6.55 -12.23 -5.26
N ARG A 121 -5.35 -12.33 -4.68
CA ARG A 121 -5.13 -12.12 -3.24
C ARG A 121 -4.76 -10.65 -3.04
N GLY A 122 -5.67 -9.86 -2.50
CA GLY A 122 -5.40 -8.46 -2.16
C GLY A 122 -6.66 -7.62 -2.15
N ALA A 123 -7.61 -7.93 -1.27
CA ALA A 123 -8.78 -7.08 -1.10
C ALA A 123 -8.37 -5.80 -0.35
N LEU A 124 -8.71 -4.64 -0.89
CA LEU A 124 -8.62 -3.36 -0.20
C LEU A 124 -9.64 -3.33 0.94
N CYS A 125 -9.20 -3.07 2.17
CA CYS A 125 -10.08 -3.03 3.34
C CYS A 125 -10.20 -1.61 3.89
N GLU A 126 -11.42 -1.06 3.90
CA GLU A 126 -11.71 0.26 4.46
C GLU A 126 -11.74 0.23 6.00
N ARG A 127 -11.07 1.20 6.62
CA ARG A 127 -11.08 1.50 8.05
C ARG A 127 -12.17 2.55 8.35
N LYS A 128 -12.63 2.61 9.61
CA LYS A 128 -13.69 3.55 10.07
C LYS A 128 -13.45 5.03 9.76
N ASN A 129 -12.23 5.43 9.42
CA ASN A 129 -11.79 6.80 9.16
C ASN A 129 -11.41 7.07 7.69
N GLY A 130 -11.88 6.20 6.77
CA GLY A 130 -11.68 6.31 5.33
C GLY A 130 -10.27 5.96 4.85
N TRP A 131 -9.41 5.46 5.73
CA TRP A 131 -8.13 4.85 5.34
C TRP A 131 -8.36 3.45 4.81
N ILE A 132 -7.51 3.02 3.90
CA ILE A 132 -7.56 1.72 3.23
C ILE A 132 -6.30 0.94 3.58
N GLU A 133 -6.47 -0.34 3.87
CA GLU A 133 -5.37 -1.28 4.11
C GLU A 133 -5.06 -2.06 2.84
N ILE A 134 -3.78 -2.08 2.44
CA ILE A 134 -3.24 -2.96 1.40
C ILE A 134 -2.34 -3.99 2.08
N GLU A 135 -2.70 -5.27 2.05
CA GLU A 135 -1.82 -6.34 2.55
C GLU A 135 -0.61 -6.50 1.62
N LEU A 136 0.59 -6.27 2.16
CA LEU A 136 1.84 -6.42 1.43
C LEU A 136 2.35 -7.87 1.45
N GLY A 137 1.88 -8.65 2.43
CA GLY A 137 2.25 -10.05 2.65
C GLY A 137 2.29 -10.40 4.13
N SER A 138 2.67 -11.64 4.43
CA SER A 138 2.84 -12.13 5.80
C SER A 138 4.10 -12.98 5.94
N PHE A 139 4.67 -13.00 7.14
CA PHE A 139 5.87 -13.75 7.49
C PHE A 139 5.78 -14.28 8.92
N TYR A 140 6.57 -15.30 9.23
CA TYR A 140 6.72 -15.82 10.59
C TYR A 140 7.97 -15.23 11.23
N ASN A 141 7.84 -14.66 12.42
CA ASN A 141 8.98 -14.20 13.22
C ASN A 141 9.41 -15.33 14.15
N ASP A 142 10.56 -15.94 13.94
CA ASP A 142 11.10 -17.00 14.81
C ASP A 142 11.93 -16.48 16.00
N GLY A 143 12.23 -15.17 16.02
CA GLY A 143 13.02 -14.53 17.06
C GLY A 143 14.51 -14.41 16.76
N ASN A 144 14.97 -14.78 15.55
CA ASN A 144 16.38 -14.65 15.16
C ASN A 144 16.83 -13.19 15.00
N GLY A 145 15.87 -12.26 14.95
CA GLY A 145 16.15 -10.83 14.95
C GLY A 145 16.64 -10.30 13.61
N GLU A 146 16.13 -10.89 12.53
CA GLU A 146 16.34 -10.48 11.15
C GLU A 146 15.62 -9.16 10.84
N GLU A 147 15.91 -8.59 9.68
CA GLU A 147 15.24 -7.41 9.18
C GLU A 147 14.12 -7.80 8.22
N VAL A 148 12.91 -7.26 8.43
CA VAL A 148 11.82 -7.41 7.48
C VAL A 148 11.77 -6.24 6.51
N LYS A 149 11.73 -6.54 5.21
CA LYS A 149 11.53 -5.58 4.12
C LYS A 149 10.14 -5.76 3.53
N MET A 150 9.40 -4.68 3.41
CA MET A 150 8.02 -4.64 2.92
C MET A 150 7.96 -3.65 1.77
N SER A 151 7.32 -4.00 0.65
CA SER A 151 7.25 -3.06 -0.48
C SER A 151 5.94 -3.11 -1.25
N LEU A 152 5.59 -1.96 -1.82
CA LEU A 152 4.63 -1.81 -2.92
C LEU A 152 5.34 -1.14 -4.09
N ARG A 153 5.24 -1.75 -5.27
CA ARG A 153 5.97 -1.37 -6.48
C ARG A 153 5.09 -1.42 -7.70
N GLU A 154 5.05 -0.30 -8.41
CA GLU A 154 4.58 -0.23 -9.79
C GLU A 154 5.63 0.57 -10.56
N VAL A 155 6.62 -0.15 -11.08
CA VAL A 155 7.77 0.42 -11.80
C VAL A 155 7.75 0.07 -13.29
N LYS A 156 6.75 -0.72 -13.69
CA LYS A 156 6.52 -1.15 -15.07
C LYS A 156 5.37 -0.33 -15.65
N GLY A 157 5.54 0.17 -16.86
CA GLY A 157 4.55 1.00 -17.55
C GLY A 157 4.96 2.47 -17.65
N GLN A 158 4.31 3.19 -18.58
CA GLN A 158 4.58 4.61 -18.86
C GLN A 158 3.40 5.51 -18.47
N HIS A 159 2.37 4.94 -17.85
CA HIS A 159 1.18 5.68 -17.44
C HIS A 159 1.48 6.50 -16.20
N LEU A 160 1.06 7.77 -16.23
CA LEU A 160 1.09 8.63 -15.06
C LEU A 160 -0.01 8.21 -14.09
N ARG A 161 0.32 8.29 -12.80
CA ARG A 161 -0.60 8.06 -11.70
C ARG A 161 -0.40 9.11 -10.63
N GLY A 162 -1.46 9.40 -9.89
CA GLY A 162 -1.48 10.47 -8.89
C GLY A 162 -2.61 10.28 -7.89
N GLY A 163 -2.52 11.01 -6.78
CA GLY A 163 -3.52 11.05 -5.72
C GLY A 163 -3.46 9.91 -4.70
N LEU A 164 -2.41 9.08 -4.69
CA LEU A 164 -2.17 8.11 -3.61
C LEU A 164 -1.62 8.84 -2.39
N ILE A 165 -2.31 8.74 -1.24
CA ILE A 165 -1.89 9.31 0.03
C ILE A 165 -1.42 8.19 0.94
N VAL A 166 -0.21 8.26 1.46
CA VAL A 166 0.42 7.21 2.28
C VAL A 166 0.54 7.70 3.72
N GLU A 167 -0.07 6.98 4.65
CA GLU A 167 0.11 7.21 6.09
C GLU A 167 1.35 6.48 6.63
N GLY A 168 1.55 5.22 6.23
CA GLY A 168 2.61 4.39 6.79
C GLY A 168 2.38 2.89 6.58
N ILE A 169 3.22 2.08 7.23
CA ILE A 169 3.12 0.62 7.25
C ILE A 169 2.88 0.11 8.67
N GLU A 170 1.91 -0.77 8.82
CA GLU A 170 1.54 -1.41 10.07
C GLU A 170 1.75 -2.92 10.02
N LEU A 171 2.46 -3.46 11.01
CA LEU A 171 2.66 -4.89 11.21
C LEU A 171 1.74 -5.37 12.32
N ARG A 172 0.92 -6.39 12.05
CA ARG A 172 -0.04 -6.94 13.00
C ARG A 172 0.08 -8.47 13.08
N PRO A 173 -0.03 -9.07 14.28
CA PRO A 173 -0.22 -10.51 14.41
C PRO A 173 -1.44 -10.96 13.60
N LYS A 174 -1.31 -12.07 12.88
CA LYS A 174 -2.37 -12.60 12.00
C LYS A 174 -3.30 -13.59 12.73
N TYR A 175 -2.82 -14.21 13.81
CA TYR A 175 -3.52 -15.20 14.64
C TYR A 175 -3.16 -15.03 16.11
#